data_AF-A0A6J4NE48-F1
#
_entry.id   AF-A0A6J4NE48-F1
#
_cell.length_a   1.000
_cell.length_b   1.000
_cell.length_c   1.000
_cell.angle_alpha   90.00
_cell.angle_beta   90.00
_cell.angle_gamma   90.00
#
_symmetry.space_group_name_H-M   'P 1'
#
loop_
_entity.id
_entity.type
_entity.pdbx_description
1 polymer ?
#
loop_
_entity_poly.entity_id
_entity_poly.type
_entity_poly.pdbx_seq_one_letter_code
_entity_poly.pdbx_strand_id
1 'polypeptide(L)'
;MLGWWHWGALALTLIGLSLALAAPPRTSFKTTIGTPNDTRFVRGVNAPERNEDGPFRWTNGAAGVRFTGFEAAGTLAIALRATPPQRSTPTPLEVTFSVDHLPPFHVSTAPAWRTYHFWVPRSTQGWTVPTVGIQSDPVRASEYDDRKVGLALSTIEIAQATGIAPLAIVQRGIFFLMLLALLAYIGARTIDRNLAFTLLPLLAGLLAFGSWNAPLGVPFWLPQLWNVTGFGIAAVVTPPLVRWVSRWPVGVRWSLVAGITAALCGTTLLSLRLFIPVGFVLLIGGSILSAASPLWNRQTIQGKFVVPALIGIIAVATLVRFYHLGSLPFGLWRDEARFGILAQRILADPTFRPIYVPAGVDYPALLFYLTAI
;
A
#
# COMPACT_ATOMS: atom_id res chain seq x y z
N MET A 1 1.84 9.23 -39.62
CA MET A 1 0.90 10.27 -39.16
C MET A 1 0.03 9.68 -38.07
N LEU A 2 -0.01 10.26 -36.88
CA LEU A 2 -0.99 9.87 -35.85
C LEU A 2 -2.37 10.38 -36.29
N GLY A 3 -3.32 9.48 -36.55
CA GLY A 3 -4.68 9.86 -36.91
C GLY A 3 -5.39 10.57 -35.75
N TRP A 4 -6.33 11.47 -36.07
CA TRP A 4 -7.11 12.29 -35.14
C TRP A 4 -7.68 11.53 -33.92
N TRP A 5 -8.00 10.25 -34.10
CA TRP A 5 -8.43 9.33 -33.04
C TRP A 5 -7.46 9.21 -31.85
N HIS A 6 -6.14 9.30 -32.07
CA HIS A 6 -5.15 9.21 -30.99
C HIS A 6 -5.18 10.44 -30.07
N TRP A 7 -5.42 11.62 -30.65
CA TRP A 7 -5.56 12.87 -29.88
C TRP A 7 -6.83 12.88 -29.04
N GLY A 8 -7.94 12.35 -29.58
CA GLY A 8 -9.18 12.17 -28.83
C GLY A 8 -9.02 11.23 -27.64
N ALA A 9 -8.36 10.08 -27.82
CA ALA A 9 -8.09 9.13 -26.73
C ALA A 9 -7.18 9.73 -25.64
N LEU A 10 -6.14 10.48 -26.03
CA LEU A 10 -5.27 11.19 -25.09
C LEU A 10 -6.06 12.24 -24.29
N ALA A 11 -6.87 13.06 -24.96
CA ALA A 11 -7.68 14.08 -24.30
C ALA A 11 -8.66 13.46 -23.28
N LEU A 12 -9.37 12.39 -23.65
CA LEU A 12 -10.27 11.67 -22.75
C LEU A 12 -9.53 11.05 -21.56
N THR A 13 -8.31 10.53 -21.77
CA THR A 13 -7.46 10.01 -20.69
C THR A 13 -7.07 11.12 -19.71
N LEU A 14 -6.67 12.28 -20.23
CA LEU A 14 -6.31 13.44 -19.41
C LEU A 14 -7.51 13.99 -18.64
N ILE A 15 -8.69 14.02 -19.25
CA ILE A 15 -9.95 14.41 -18.59
C ILE A 15 -10.28 13.40 -17.48
N GLY A 16 -10.26 12.10 -17.76
CA GLY A 16 -10.52 11.06 -16.77
C GLY A 16 -9.54 11.15 -15.59
N LEU A 17 -8.25 11.34 -15.85
CA LEU A 17 -7.24 11.57 -14.83
C LEU A 17 -7.52 12.84 -14.01
N SER A 18 -7.85 13.94 -14.68
CA SER A 18 -8.16 15.21 -14.01
C SER A 18 -9.37 15.07 -13.09
N LEU A 19 -10.41 14.35 -13.53
CA LEU A 19 -11.58 14.02 -12.71
C LEU A 19 -11.24 13.08 -11.55
N ALA A 20 -10.36 12.10 -11.75
CA ALA A 20 -9.87 11.23 -10.68
C ALA A 20 -9.09 12.00 -9.60
N LEU A 21 -8.37 13.05 -10.00
CA LEU A 21 -7.61 13.93 -9.11
C LEU A 21 -8.48 15.00 -8.44
N ALA A 22 -9.51 15.48 -9.15
CA ALA A 22 -10.48 16.42 -8.64
C ALA A 22 -11.59 15.76 -7.81
N ALA A 23 -11.60 14.42 -7.72
CA ALA A 23 -12.55 13.68 -6.89
C ALA A 23 -12.50 14.24 -5.46
N PRO A 24 -13.63 14.75 -4.92
CA PRO A 24 -13.61 15.46 -3.67
C PRO A 24 -13.10 14.51 -2.57
N PRO A 25 -12.14 14.95 -1.74
CA PRO A 25 -11.73 14.15 -0.60
C PRO A 25 -12.97 13.89 0.25
N ARG A 26 -13.12 12.66 0.75
CA ARG A 26 -14.21 12.39 1.69
C ARG A 26 -14.01 13.27 2.92
N THR A 27 -15.05 14.01 3.27
CA THR A 27 -15.05 14.86 4.44
C THR A 27 -15.31 14.07 5.72
N SER A 28 -15.96 12.90 5.63
CA SER A 28 -16.15 12.01 6.79
C SER A 28 -16.34 10.54 6.42
N PHE A 29 -16.08 9.67 7.40
CA PHE A 29 -16.30 8.24 7.35
C PHE A 29 -16.60 7.69 8.74
N LYS A 30 -17.57 6.79 8.83
CA LYS A 30 -17.95 6.11 10.07
C LYS A 30 -18.01 4.61 9.81
N THR A 31 -17.43 3.83 10.70
CA THR A 31 -17.44 2.37 10.63
C THR A 31 -17.69 1.76 12.01
N THR A 32 -18.47 0.70 12.02
CA THR A 32 -18.72 -0.11 13.22
C THR A 32 -17.74 -1.26 13.26
N ILE A 33 -17.00 -1.36 14.36
CA ILE A 33 -16.05 -2.41 14.67
C ILE A 33 -16.80 -3.66 15.13
N GLY A 34 -16.26 -4.81 14.79
CA GLY A 34 -16.90 -6.12 14.93
C GLY A 34 -17.73 -6.53 13.72
N THR A 35 -17.70 -5.78 12.61
CA THR A 35 -18.34 -6.14 11.33
C THR A 35 -17.32 -6.73 10.35
N PRO A 36 -17.71 -7.56 9.35
CA PRO A 36 -16.73 -8.20 8.45
C PRO A 36 -15.78 -7.24 7.72
N ASN A 37 -16.21 -6.00 7.47
CA ASN A 37 -15.44 -5.00 6.73
C ASN A 37 -14.44 -4.20 7.57
N ASP A 38 -14.46 -4.35 8.90
CA ASP A 38 -13.65 -3.54 9.81
C ASP A 38 -12.15 -3.88 9.76
N THR A 39 -11.81 -5.11 9.35
CA THR A 39 -10.45 -5.65 9.26
C THR A 39 -9.51 -4.85 8.36
N ARG A 40 -10.07 -4.03 7.45
CA ARG A 40 -9.30 -3.12 6.59
C ARG A 40 -8.76 -1.90 7.36
N PHE A 41 -9.45 -1.53 8.43
CA PHE A 41 -9.17 -0.32 9.20
C PHE A 41 -8.46 -0.65 10.51
N VAL A 42 -8.78 -1.77 11.17
CA VAL A 42 -8.21 -2.11 12.47
C VAL A 42 -7.23 -3.29 12.40
N ARG A 43 -6.14 -3.19 13.16
CA ARG A 43 -5.13 -4.24 13.38
C ARG A 43 -4.86 -4.36 14.89
N GLY A 44 -4.36 -5.52 15.32
CA GLY A 44 -4.10 -5.75 16.76
C GLY A 44 -5.38 -5.87 17.58
N VAL A 45 -6.44 -6.42 16.99
CA VAL A 45 -7.73 -6.63 17.63
C VAL A 45 -8.11 -8.10 17.62
N ASN A 46 -8.86 -8.52 18.64
CA ASN A 46 -9.39 -9.87 18.80
C ASN A 46 -10.57 -10.14 17.84
N ALA A 47 -11.16 -11.33 17.97
CA ALA A 47 -12.37 -11.73 17.27
C ALA A 47 -13.54 -10.75 17.58
N PRO A 48 -14.49 -10.58 16.63
CA PRO A 48 -15.67 -9.75 16.84
C PRO A 48 -16.55 -10.33 17.95
N GLU A 49 -17.02 -9.46 18.84
CA GLU A 49 -17.95 -9.75 19.93
C GLU A 49 -19.16 -8.82 19.84
N ARG A 50 -20.21 -9.12 20.61
CA ARG A 50 -21.45 -8.32 20.69
C ARG A 50 -21.93 -8.20 22.12
N ASN A 51 -22.47 -7.03 22.45
CA ASN A 51 -23.21 -6.77 23.66
C ASN A 51 -24.51 -6.01 23.30
N GLU A 52 -25.23 -5.51 24.30
CA GLU A 52 -26.45 -4.71 24.13
C GLU A 52 -26.21 -3.41 23.33
N ASP A 53 -25.00 -2.85 23.41
CA ASP A 53 -24.58 -1.63 22.71
C ASP A 53 -24.17 -1.85 21.25
N GLY A 54 -24.08 -3.10 20.80
CA GLY A 54 -23.73 -3.48 19.43
C GLY A 54 -22.46 -4.33 19.31
N PRO A 55 -21.93 -4.48 18.08
CA PRO A 55 -20.69 -5.21 17.87
C PRO A 55 -19.47 -4.38 18.33
N PHE A 56 -18.43 -5.08 18.75
CA PHE A 56 -17.16 -4.50 19.16
C PHE A 56 -16.01 -5.51 18.98
N ARG A 57 -14.76 -5.04 19.15
CA ARG A 57 -13.58 -5.89 19.28
C ARG A 57 -12.68 -5.38 20.39
N TRP A 58 -12.10 -6.30 21.15
CA TRP A 58 -11.03 -5.99 22.10
C TRP A 58 -9.71 -5.73 21.39
N THR A 59 -8.96 -4.70 21.79
CA THR A 59 -7.53 -4.59 21.45
C THR A 59 -6.73 -5.64 22.20
N ASN A 60 -5.59 -6.07 21.67
CA ASN A 60 -4.68 -7.03 22.31
C ASN A 60 -3.57 -6.35 23.15
N GLY A 61 -3.80 -5.12 23.60
CA GLY A 61 -2.80 -4.25 24.25
C GLY A 61 -2.07 -3.30 23.30
N ALA A 62 -1.99 -3.64 22.00
CA ALA A 62 -1.46 -2.75 20.97
C ALA A 62 -2.26 -2.88 19.66
N ALA A 63 -3.15 -1.93 19.42
CA ALA A 63 -3.94 -1.86 18.20
C ALA A 63 -3.53 -0.68 17.32
N GLY A 64 -3.88 -0.76 16.04
CA GLY A 64 -3.68 0.32 15.08
C GLY A 64 -4.93 0.51 14.23
N VAL A 65 -5.32 1.76 14.04
CA VAL A 65 -6.43 2.17 13.18
C VAL A 65 -5.87 2.92 11.98
N ARG A 66 -6.11 2.42 10.77
CA ARG A 66 -5.66 2.99 9.49
C ARG A 66 -6.79 3.71 8.79
N PHE A 67 -6.58 4.98 8.47
CA PHE A 67 -7.57 5.87 7.88
C PHE A 67 -7.35 6.06 6.38
N THR A 68 -7.57 4.97 5.64
CA THR A 68 -7.45 4.96 4.18
C THR A 68 -8.43 5.94 3.53
N GLY A 69 -7.98 6.70 2.53
CA GLY A 69 -8.78 7.74 1.86
C GLY A 69 -8.69 9.13 2.50
N PHE A 70 -7.96 9.25 3.62
CA PHE A 70 -7.70 10.53 4.30
C PHE A 70 -6.23 10.97 4.15
N GLU A 71 -5.53 10.47 3.13
CA GLU A 71 -4.11 10.78 2.88
C GLU A 71 -3.92 12.28 2.59
N ALA A 72 -4.90 12.91 1.94
CA ALA A 72 -4.87 14.33 1.58
C ALA A 72 -5.41 15.27 2.68
N ALA A 73 -5.82 14.77 3.84
CA ALA A 73 -6.32 15.63 4.92
C ALA A 73 -5.17 16.36 5.62
N GLY A 74 -5.31 17.67 5.86
CA GLY A 74 -4.34 18.43 6.67
C GLY A 74 -4.50 18.14 8.17
N THR A 75 -5.73 18.17 8.66
CA THR A 75 -6.10 17.84 10.04
C THR A 75 -7.24 16.83 10.05
N LEU A 76 -7.17 15.85 10.94
CA LEU A 76 -8.20 14.83 11.15
C LEU A 76 -8.92 15.05 12.47
N ALA A 77 -10.25 15.06 12.43
CA ALA A 77 -11.09 14.91 13.61
C ALA A 77 -11.45 13.43 13.74
N ILE A 78 -11.06 12.80 14.84
CA ILE A 78 -11.25 11.36 15.07
C ILE A 78 -12.15 11.20 16.29
N ALA A 79 -13.21 10.41 16.16
CA ALA A 79 -14.12 10.05 17.23
C ALA A 79 -14.10 8.52 17.41
N LEU A 80 -13.68 8.06 18.58
CA LEU A 80 -13.52 6.65 18.91
C LEU A 80 -14.45 6.28 20.06
N ARG A 81 -15.46 5.45 19.80
CA ARG A 81 -16.33 4.89 20.84
C ARG A 81 -15.67 3.66 21.45
N ALA A 82 -15.27 3.76 22.71
CA ALA A 82 -14.55 2.71 23.41
C ALA A 82 -14.90 2.62 24.90
N THR A 83 -14.62 1.46 25.51
CA THR A 83 -14.71 1.22 26.95
C THR A 83 -13.53 0.36 27.40
N PRO A 84 -13.00 0.55 28.62
CA PRO A 84 -12.08 -0.41 29.22
C PRO A 84 -12.83 -1.70 29.60
N PRO A 85 -12.11 -2.80 29.88
CA PRO A 85 -12.69 -4.03 30.42
C PRO A 85 -13.41 -3.77 31.74
N GLN A 86 -14.65 -4.26 31.86
CA GLN A 86 -15.44 -4.10 33.07
C GLN A 86 -15.03 -5.14 34.12
N ARG A 87 -14.51 -4.66 35.25
CA ARG A 87 -14.16 -5.46 36.42
C ARG A 87 -15.14 -5.16 37.55
N SER A 88 -15.18 -6.04 38.55
CA SER A 88 -15.94 -5.85 39.79
C SER A 88 -15.60 -4.52 40.49
N THR A 89 -14.36 -4.05 40.35
CA THR A 89 -13.96 -2.68 40.73
C THR A 89 -13.61 -1.87 39.48
N PRO A 90 -14.39 -0.83 39.14
CA PRO A 90 -14.14 -0.02 37.95
C PRO A 90 -12.86 0.80 38.10
N THR A 91 -11.78 0.35 37.44
CA THR A 91 -10.50 1.08 37.38
C THR A 91 -10.33 1.72 36.02
N PRO A 92 -10.05 3.03 35.93
CA PRO A 92 -9.63 3.67 34.69
C PRO A 92 -8.45 2.92 34.06
N LEU A 93 -8.50 2.69 32.75
CA LEU A 93 -7.36 2.17 31.99
C LEU A 93 -6.64 3.35 31.35
N GLU A 94 -5.34 3.46 31.61
CA GLU A 94 -4.48 4.42 30.93
C GLU A 94 -4.17 3.94 29.52
N VAL A 95 -4.44 4.80 28.54
CA VAL A 95 -4.27 4.47 27.12
C VAL A 95 -3.34 5.50 26.48
N THR A 96 -2.32 4.99 25.82
CA THR A 96 -1.40 5.77 25.02
C THR A 96 -1.87 5.77 23.57
N PHE A 97 -2.22 6.94 23.06
CA PHE A 97 -2.51 7.14 21.65
C PHE A 97 -1.27 7.69 20.95
N SER A 98 -0.95 7.16 19.77
CA SER A 98 0.11 7.65 18.90
C SER A 98 -0.46 7.89 17.52
N VAL A 99 -0.03 8.95 16.82
CA VAL A 99 -0.53 9.22 15.48
C VAL A 99 0.62 9.57 14.56
N ASP A 100 0.82 8.75 13.52
CA ASP A 100 1.95 8.83 12.60
C ASP A 100 3.30 8.97 13.34
N HIS A 101 3.93 10.15 13.31
CA HIS A 101 5.18 10.45 14.03
C HIS A 101 5.02 11.53 15.10
N LEU A 102 3.79 11.91 15.43
CA LEU A 102 3.55 12.83 16.52
C LEU A 102 3.93 12.18 17.85
N PRO A 103 4.39 12.98 18.84
CA PRO A 103 4.56 12.49 20.21
C PRO A 103 3.27 11.81 20.69
N PRO A 104 3.38 10.64 21.36
CA PRO A 104 2.21 9.98 21.91
C PRO A 104 1.59 10.84 23.03
N PHE A 105 0.29 10.65 23.25
CA PHE A 105 -0.43 11.29 24.35
C PHE A 105 -1.25 10.26 25.13
N HIS A 106 -1.48 10.54 26.42
CA HIS A 106 -2.14 9.62 27.34
C HIS A 106 -3.57 10.08 27.61
N VAL A 107 -4.48 9.11 27.73
CA VAL A 107 -5.89 9.35 28.04
C VAL A 107 -6.33 8.32 29.08
N SER A 108 -6.84 8.81 30.21
CA SER A 108 -7.49 7.97 31.20
C SER A 108 -8.92 7.67 30.77
N THR A 109 -9.27 6.38 30.66
CA THR A 109 -10.58 5.97 30.19
C THR A 109 -11.61 5.90 31.30
N ALA A 110 -12.84 6.33 31.03
CA ALA A 110 -13.94 6.14 31.96
C ALA A 110 -14.39 4.66 31.97
N PRO A 111 -14.90 4.12 33.10
CA PRO A 111 -15.36 2.72 33.22
C PRO A 111 -16.73 2.48 32.55
N ALA A 112 -16.96 3.11 31.41
CA ALA A 112 -18.18 3.00 30.61
C ALA A 112 -17.88 3.32 29.14
N TRP A 113 -18.81 2.96 28.25
CA TRP A 113 -18.75 3.38 26.86
C TRP A 113 -18.73 4.90 26.75
N ARG A 114 -17.64 5.43 26.19
CA ARG A 114 -17.48 6.86 25.88
C ARG A 114 -16.98 7.03 24.46
N THR A 115 -17.30 8.18 23.88
CA THR A 115 -16.71 8.60 22.60
C THR A 115 -15.60 9.60 22.90
N TYR A 116 -14.37 9.23 22.55
CA TYR A 116 -13.20 10.08 22.69
C TYR A 116 -12.96 10.82 21.39
N HIS A 117 -12.84 12.15 21.46
CA HIS A 117 -12.64 13.02 20.31
C HIS A 117 -11.21 13.58 20.29
N PHE A 118 -10.54 13.45 19.15
CA PHE A 118 -9.16 13.88 18.95
C PHE A 118 -9.05 14.74 17.70
N TRP A 119 -8.23 15.78 17.78
CA TRP A 119 -7.81 16.56 16.62
C TRP A 119 -6.35 16.24 16.35
N VAL A 120 -6.09 15.65 15.19
CA VAL A 120 -4.75 15.18 14.83
C VAL A 120 -4.25 15.99 13.64
N PRO A 121 -3.27 16.88 13.82
CA PRO A 121 -2.59 17.50 12.69
C PRO A 121 -1.75 16.45 11.96
N ARG A 122 -1.74 16.47 10.62
CA ARG A 122 -0.85 15.57 9.87
C ARG A 122 0.53 16.20 9.74
N SER A 123 1.52 15.63 10.42
CA SER A 123 2.93 16.03 10.28
C SER A 123 3.59 15.45 9.03
N THR A 124 3.16 14.25 8.58
CA THR A 124 3.67 13.65 7.35
C THR A 124 2.92 14.16 6.13
N GLN A 125 3.60 14.98 5.33
CA GLN A 125 3.12 15.32 4.00
C GLN A 125 3.35 14.12 3.06
N GLY A 126 2.28 13.60 2.46
CA GLY A 126 2.36 12.59 1.40
C GLY A 126 1.32 11.48 1.47
N TRP A 127 1.58 10.40 0.73
CA TRP A 127 0.72 9.24 0.51
C TRP A 127 0.64 8.24 1.67
N THR A 128 1.23 8.55 2.82
CA THR A 128 1.13 7.68 3.99
C THR A 128 -0.31 7.69 4.51
N VAL A 129 -0.89 6.50 4.64
CA VAL A 129 -2.20 6.32 5.25
C VAL A 129 -2.10 6.72 6.73
N PRO A 130 -2.86 7.73 7.19
CA PRO A 130 -2.83 8.14 8.58
C PRO A 130 -3.15 6.95 9.48
N THR A 131 -2.31 6.73 10.48
CA THR A 131 -2.47 5.60 11.40
C THR A 131 -2.47 6.08 12.84
N VAL A 132 -3.52 5.74 13.58
CA VAL A 132 -3.60 5.94 15.03
C VAL A 132 -3.25 4.63 15.71
N GLY A 133 -2.12 4.59 16.41
CA GLY A 133 -1.78 3.54 17.35
C GLY A 133 -2.51 3.74 18.67
N ILE A 134 -3.00 2.64 19.24
CA ILE A 134 -3.69 2.58 20.52
C ILE A 134 -2.97 1.54 21.37
N GLN A 135 -2.32 1.97 22.44
CA GLN A 135 -1.54 1.10 23.32
C GLN A 135 -2.06 1.21 24.75
N SER A 136 -2.23 0.08 25.41
CA SER A 136 -2.66 0.01 26.81
C SER A 136 -2.12 -1.27 27.44
N ASP A 137 -1.84 -1.28 28.73
CA ASP A 137 -1.47 -2.52 29.41
C ASP A 137 -2.65 -3.49 29.38
N PRO A 138 -2.52 -4.66 28.72
CA PRO A 138 -3.64 -5.55 28.54
C PRO A 138 -3.98 -6.23 29.87
N VAL A 139 -5.25 -6.20 30.21
CA VAL A 139 -5.80 -6.71 31.46
C VAL A 139 -6.75 -7.86 31.19
N ARG A 140 -6.92 -8.75 32.17
CA ARG A 140 -7.92 -9.83 32.08
C ARG A 140 -9.33 -9.24 31.94
N ALA A 141 -10.09 -9.71 30.94
CA ALA A 141 -11.40 -9.15 30.60
C ALA A 141 -12.44 -9.36 31.71
N SER A 142 -12.48 -10.57 32.28
CA SER A 142 -13.35 -10.96 33.40
C SER A 142 -12.73 -12.11 34.18
N GLU A 143 -13.29 -12.46 35.34
CA GLU A 143 -12.85 -13.63 36.13
C GLU A 143 -12.97 -14.96 35.36
N TYR A 144 -13.85 -15.04 34.36
CA TYR A 144 -14.07 -16.25 33.56
C TYR A 144 -13.36 -16.23 32.20
N ASP A 145 -12.80 -15.08 31.81
CA ASP A 145 -12.10 -14.91 30.54
C ASP A 145 -10.61 -14.65 30.78
N ASP A 146 -9.77 -15.66 30.52
CA ASP A 146 -8.32 -15.60 30.70
C ASP A 146 -7.61 -14.70 29.67
N ARG A 147 -8.31 -14.20 28.63
CA ARG A 147 -7.71 -13.36 27.62
C ARG A 147 -7.26 -12.04 28.23
N LYS A 148 -6.01 -11.65 27.93
CA LYS A 148 -5.51 -10.30 28.19
C LYS A 148 -5.96 -9.37 27.07
N VAL A 149 -6.81 -8.41 27.40
CA VAL A 149 -7.45 -7.47 26.48
C VAL A 149 -7.17 -6.03 26.91
N GLY A 150 -7.09 -5.12 25.95
CA GLY A 150 -7.06 -3.68 26.22
C GLY A 150 -8.47 -3.09 26.12
N LEU A 151 -8.58 -1.97 25.42
CA LEU A 151 -9.85 -1.32 25.11
C LEU A 151 -10.78 -2.18 24.24
N ALA A 152 -12.08 -2.17 24.53
CA ALA A 152 -13.10 -2.55 23.56
C ALA A 152 -13.41 -1.36 22.64
N LEU A 153 -13.35 -1.58 21.33
CA LEU A 153 -13.66 -0.60 20.30
C LEU A 153 -14.98 -0.98 19.61
N SER A 154 -15.94 -0.06 19.56
CA SER A 154 -17.25 -0.30 18.92
C SER A 154 -17.44 0.53 17.65
N THR A 155 -17.12 1.82 17.68
CA THR A 155 -17.33 2.70 16.52
C THR A 155 -16.12 3.59 16.32
N ILE A 156 -15.73 3.75 15.07
CA ILE A 156 -14.69 4.71 14.67
C ILE A 156 -15.30 5.64 13.64
N GLU A 157 -15.21 6.93 13.92
CA GLU A 157 -15.63 7.99 13.03
C GLU A 157 -14.45 8.93 12.81
N ILE A 158 -14.29 9.36 11.58
CA ILE A 158 -13.22 10.25 11.16
C ILE A 158 -13.80 11.30 10.22
N ALA A 159 -13.35 12.53 10.37
CA ALA A 159 -13.66 13.62 9.48
C ALA A 159 -12.40 14.42 9.14
N GLN A 160 -12.35 14.95 7.93
CA GLN A 160 -11.39 15.97 7.56
C GLN A 160 -11.82 17.28 8.21
N ALA A 161 -11.01 17.75 9.16
CA ALA A 161 -11.26 18.97 9.91
C ALA A 161 -10.96 20.21 9.05
N THR A 162 -9.72 20.31 8.58
CA THR A 162 -9.21 21.47 7.84
C THR A 162 -8.07 21.07 6.92
N GLY A 163 -7.88 21.87 5.86
CA GLY A 163 -6.70 21.81 4.99
C GLY A 163 -6.69 20.63 4.03
N ILE A 164 -6.12 20.86 2.85
CA ILE A 164 -5.78 19.82 1.87
C ILE A 164 -4.27 19.73 1.83
N ALA A 165 -3.72 18.52 1.80
CA ALA A 165 -2.30 18.27 1.58
C ALA A 165 -2.07 18.13 0.06
N PRO A 166 -1.67 19.21 -0.65
CA PRO A 166 -1.58 19.21 -2.12
C PRO A 166 -0.56 18.17 -2.63
N LEU A 167 0.48 17.89 -1.85
CA LEU A 167 1.47 16.87 -2.19
C LEU A 167 0.85 15.49 -2.38
N ALA A 168 -0.16 15.12 -1.58
CA ALA A 168 -0.86 13.86 -1.73
C ALA A 168 -1.66 13.82 -3.05
N ILE A 169 -2.25 14.93 -3.48
CA ILE A 169 -2.95 15.00 -4.77
C ILE A 169 -1.94 14.83 -5.92
N VAL A 170 -0.80 15.52 -5.85
CA VAL A 170 0.25 15.43 -6.88
C VAL A 170 0.80 14.01 -6.99
N GLN A 171 1.13 13.36 -5.86
CA GLN A 171 1.60 11.98 -5.82
C GLN A 171 0.56 11.00 -6.40
N ARG A 172 -0.74 11.26 -6.21
CA ARG A 172 -1.84 10.50 -6.83
C ARG A 172 -1.84 10.62 -8.33
N GLY A 173 -1.65 11.84 -8.83
CA GLY A 173 -1.60 12.13 -10.26
C GLY A 173 -0.43 11.41 -10.91
N ILE A 174 0.75 11.53 -10.31
CA ILE A 174 1.97 10.85 -10.78
C ILE A 174 1.74 9.33 -10.82
N PHE A 175 1.20 8.74 -9.76
CA PHE A 175 0.92 7.31 -9.73
C PHE A 175 -0.01 6.86 -10.85
N PHE A 176 -1.14 7.55 -11.05
CA PHE A 176 -2.10 7.16 -12.08
C PHE A 176 -1.54 7.36 -13.49
N LEU A 177 -0.78 8.43 -13.72
CA LEU A 177 -0.05 8.64 -14.98
C LEU A 177 0.91 7.48 -15.25
N MET A 178 1.69 7.10 -14.24
CA MET A 178 2.61 5.97 -14.29
C MET A 178 1.87 4.66 -14.63
N LEU A 179 0.79 4.35 -13.90
CA LEU A 179 -0.01 3.15 -14.14
C LEU A 179 -0.60 3.12 -15.55
N LEU A 180 -1.19 4.23 -16.01
CA LEU A 180 -1.75 4.33 -17.36
C LEU A 180 -0.67 4.19 -18.44
N ALA A 181 0.50 4.80 -18.25
CA ALA A 181 1.62 4.66 -19.17
C ALA A 181 2.10 3.20 -19.26
N LEU A 182 2.19 2.51 -18.11
CA LEU A 182 2.56 1.10 -18.05
C LEU A 182 1.55 0.22 -18.78
N LEU A 183 0.26 0.42 -18.52
CA LEU A 183 -0.82 -0.36 -19.16
C LEU A 183 -0.92 -0.06 -20.66
N ALA A 184 -0.69 1.18 -21.08
CA ALA A 184 -0.61 1.56 -22.49
C ALA A 184 0.53 0.83 -23.19
N TYR A 185 1.69 0.79 -22.54
CA TYR A 185 2.85 0.10 -23.07
C TYR A 185 2.59 -1.41 -23.21
N ILE A 186 2.05 -2.05 -22.17
CA ILE A 186 1.71 -3.48 -22.20
C ILE A 186 0.69 -3.73 -23.31
N GLY A 187 -0.42 -2.99 -23.32
CA GLY A 187 -1.48 -3.13 -24.32
C GLY A 187 -0.96 -2.97 -25.75
N ALA A 188 -0.12 -1.96 -26.01
CA ALA A 188 0.47 -1.75 -27.34
C ALA A 188 1.45 -2.85 -27.79
N ARG A 189 1.88 -3.72 -26.87
CA ARG A 189 2.77 -4.86 -27.15
C ARG A 189 2.02 -6.19 -27.27
N THR A 190 0.92 -6.34 -26.54
CA THR A 190 0.19 -7.62 -26.45
C THR A 190 -1.08 -7.65 -27.29
N ILE A 191 -1.64 -6.49 -27.63
CA ILE A 191 -2.94 -6.34 -28.27
C ILE A 191 -2.77 -5.43 -29.50
N ASP A 192 -3.72 -5.49 -30.45
CA ASP A 192 -3.81 -4.49 -31.51
C ASP A 192 -3.71 -3.06 -30.95
N ARG A 193 -2.86 -2.26 -31.59
CA ARG A 193 -2.49 -0.93 -31.11
C ARG A 193 -3.71 -0.01 -30.98
N ASN A 194 -4.68 -0.12 -31.89
CA ASN A 194 -5.88 0.71 -31.84
C ASN A 194 -6.77 0.30 -30.66
N LEU A 195 -6.89 -0.99 -30.38
CA LEU A 195 -7.63 -1.50 -29.21
C LEU A 195 -6.96 -1.07 -27.89
N ALA A 196 -5.63 -1.08 -27.82
CA ALA A 196 -4.91 -0.60 -26.64
C ALA A 196 -5.17 0.89 -26.36
N PHE A 197 -5.21 1.72 -27.42
CA PHE A 197 -5.50 3.14 -27.29
C PHE A 197 -6.97 3.44 -26.96
N THR A 198 -7.92 2.57 -27.30
CA THR A 198 -9.32 2.72 -26.89
C THR A 198 -9.59 2.22 -25.48
N LEU A 199 -8.92 1.15 -25.04
CA LEU A 199 -9.04 0.61 -23.69
C LEU A 199 -8.45 1.53 -22.62
N LEU A 200 -7.42 2.32 -22.96
CA LEU A 200 -6.78 3.23 -22.01
C LEU A 200 -7.68 4.32 -21.42
N PRO A 201 -8.38 5.14 -22.23
CA PRO A 201 -9.31 6.15 -21.72
C PRO A 201 -10.48 5.52 -20.98
N LEU A 202 -10.93 4.33 -21.40
CA LEU A 202 -11.98 3.59 -20.70
C LEU A 202 -11.50 3.15 -19.31
N LEU A 203 -10.27 2.63 -19.19
CA LEU A 203 -9.69 2.28 -17.91
C LEU A 203 -9.43 3.51 -17.04
N ALA A 204 -8.93 4.61 -17.61
CA ALA A 204 -8.77 5.88 -16.90
C ALA A 204 -10.13 6.37 -16.37
N GLY A 205 -11.18 6.28 -17.19
CA GLY A 205 -12.56 6.58 -16.81
C GLY A 205 -13.07 5.67 -15.69
N LEU A 206 -12.81 4.37 -15.75
CA LEU A 206 -13.16 3.42 -14.69
C LEU A 206 -12.40 3.70 -13.38
N LEU A 207 -11.11 4.07 -13.45
CA LEU A 207 -10.33 4.46 -12.28
C LEU A 207 -10.84 5.77 -11.67
N ALA A 208 -11.24 6.73 -12.51
CA ALA A 208 -11.85 7.98 -12.08
C ALA A 208 -13.21 7.73 -11.42
N PHE A 209 -14.07 6.96 -12.08
CA PHE A 209 -15.38 6.56 -11.58
C PHE A 209 -15.27 5.77 -10.28
N GLY A 210 -14.34 4.81 -10.19
CA GLY A 210 -14.05 4.05 -8.98
C GLY A 210 -13.51 4.92 -7.86
N SER A 211 -12.65 5.89 -8.17
CA SER A 211 -12.14 6.87 -7.20
C SER A 211 -13.27 7.77 -6.66
N TRP A 212 -14.26 8.08 -7.48
CA TRP A 212 -15.42 8.89 -7.11
C TRP A 212 -16.44 8.11 -6.27
N ASN A 213 -16.78 6.89 -6.68
CA ASN A 213 -17.82 6.09 -6.05
C ASN A 213 -17.32 5.30 -4.82
N ALA A 214 -16.05 4.88 -4.84
CA ALA A 214 -15.43 4.09 -3.78
C ALA A 214 -14.13 4.74 -3.28
N PRO A 215 -14.19 5.97 -2.72
CA PRO A 215 -13.01 6.75 -2.35
C PRO A 215 -12.17 6.11 -1.23
N LEU A 216 -12.70 5.13 -0.49
CA LEU A 216 -11.95 4.35 0.51
C LEU A 216 -11.34 3.07 -0.06
N GLY A 217 -11.95 2.51 -1.10
CA GLY A 217 -11.51 1.25 -1.70
C GLY A 217 -10.27 1.45 -2.55
N VAL A 218 -10.23 2.49 -3.38
CA VAL A 218 -9.11 2.74 -4.28
C VAL A 218 -7.80 3.01 -3.50
N PRO A 219 -7.77 3.90 -2.49
CA PRO A 219 -6.57 4.14 -1.68
C PRO A 219 -6.15 2.95 -0.82
N PHE A 220 -7.02 1.97 -0.59
CA PHE A 220 -6.63 0.74 0.12
C PHE A 220 -5.70 -0.13 -0.73
N TRP A 221 -6.00 -0.25 -2.03
CA TRP A 221 -5.22 -1.05 -2.97
C TRP A 221 -3.99 -0.29 -3.51
N LEU A 222 -4.09 1.03 -3.66
CA LEU A 222 -3.08 1.89 -4.26
C LEU A 222 -1.67 1.78 -3.66
N PRO A 223 -1.44 1.79 -2.34
CA PRO A 223 -0.11 1.70 -1.75
C PRO A 223 0.62 0.42 -2.13
N GLN A 224 -0.10 -0.69 -2.27
CA GLN A 224 0.50 -1.96 -2.69
C GLN A 224 0.90 -1.94 -4.17
N LEU A 225 0.19 -1.16 -4.98
CA LEU A 225 0.46 -1.03 -6.41
C LEU A 225 1.64 -0.11 -6.72
N TRP A 226 2.06 0.78 -5.82
CA TRP A 226 3.21 1.67 -6.09
C TRP A 226 4.48 0.91 -6.44
N ASN A 227 4.77 -0.15 -5.69
CA ASN A 227 5.93 -0.99 -5.96
C ASN A 227 5.76 -1.72 -7.29
N VAL A 228 4.59 -2.32 -7.55
CA VAL A 228 4.33 -3.06 -8.80
C VAL A 228 4.38 -2.14 -10.02
N THR A 229 3.75 -0.97 -9.97
CA THR A 229 3.77 0.03 -11.03
C THR A 229 5.17 0.58 -11.23
N GLY A 230 5.89 0.89 -10.15
CA GLY A 230 7.28 1.36 -10.20
C GLY A 230 8.21 0.33 -10.83
N PHE A 231 8.15 -0.93 -10.39
CA PHE A 231 8.91 -2.03 -10.98
C PHE A 231 8.50 -2.32 -12.42
N GLY A 232 7.21 -2.25 -12.74
CA GLY A 232 6.72 -2.43 -14.10
C GLY A 232 7.28 -1.36 -15.04
N ILE A 233 7.27 -0.10 -14.63
CA ILE A 233 7.87 1.00 -15.39
C ILE A 233 9.37 0.83 -15.50
N ALA A 234 10.06 0.51 -14.40
CA ALA A 234 11.49 0.22 -14.44
C ALA A 234 11.77 -0.91 -15.45
N ALA A 235 11.06 -2.03 -15.39
CA ALA A 235 11.22 -3.15 -16.32
C ALA A 235 10.93 -2.76 -17.78
N VAL A 236 9.99 -1.85 -18.02
CA VAL A 236 9.67 -1.34 -19.38
C VAL A 236 10.74 -0.36 -19.89
N VAL A 237 11.23 0.52 -19.02
CA VAL A 237 12.15 1.61 -19.37
C VAL A 237 13.60 1.11 -19.38
N THR A 238 13.99 0.18 -18.51
CA THR A 238 15.37 -0.29 -18.37
C THR A 238 15.92 -0.91 -19.66
N PRO A 239 15.23 -1.79 -20.40
CA PRO A 239 15.79 -2.35 -21.64
C PRO A 239 16.05 -1.32 -22.76
N PRO A 240 15.11 -0.40 -23.11
CA PRO A 240 15.42 0.65 -24.07
C PRO A 240 16.46 1.62 -23.52
N LEU A 241 16.45 1.93 -22.22
CA LEU A 241 17.45 2.78 -21.57
C LEU A 241 18.84 2.15 -21.66
N VAL A 242 19.03 0.90 -21.23
CA VAL A 242 20.31 0.18 -21.30
C VAL A 242 20.79 0.04 -22.74
N ARG A 243 19.91 -0.25 -23.71
CA ARG A 243 20.30 -0.34 -25.14
C ARG A 243 20.67 1.01 -25.73
N TRP A 244 20.04 2.06 -25.25
CA TRP A 244 20.34 3.42 -25.64
C TRP A 244 21.70 3.83 -25.04
N VAL A 245 21.92 3.61 -23.75
CA VAL A 245 23.17 3.91 -23.02
C VAL A 245 24.36 3.09 -23.52
N SER A 246 24.17 1.80 -23.79
CA SER A 246 25.22 0.89 -24.30
C SER A 246 25.68 1.20 -25.73
N ARG A 247 25.13 2.22 -26.39
CA ARG A 247 25.62 2.72 -27.68
C ARG A 247 26.49 3.96 -27.57
N TRP A 248 26.65 4.49 -26.36
CA TRP A 248 27.38 5.74 -26.15
C TRP A 248 28.89 5.49 -25.99
N PRO A 249 29.73 6.50 -26.17
CA PRO A 249 31.14 6.43 -25.79
C PRO A 249 31.26 6.07 -24.30
N VAL A 250 32.26 5.26 -23.95
CA VAL A 250 32.46 4.75 -22.59
C VAL A 250 32.43 5.88 -21.55
N GLY A 251 32.99 7.05 -21.84
CA GLY A 251 32.94 8.22 -20.96
C GLY A 251 31.52 8.74 -20.67
N VAL A 252 30.63 8.76 -21.66
CA VAL A 252 29.23 9.20 -21.50
C VAL A 252 28.39 8.13 -20.79
N ARG A 253 28.77 6.85 -20.91
CA ARG A 253 28.14 5.77 -20.13
C ARG A 253 28.44 5.93 -18.64
N TRP A 254 29.68 6.22 -18.29
CA TRP A 254 30.06 6.39 -16.89
C TRP A 254 29.43 7.64 -16.27
N SER A 255 29.30 8.75 -17.00
CA SER A 255 28.62 9.94 -16.47
C SER A 255 27.12 9.70 -16.21
N LEU A 256 26.43 8.96 -17.08
CA LEU A 256 25.02 8.64 -16.86
C LEU A 256 24.81 7.52 -15.84
N VAL A 257 25.66 6.50 -15.80
CA VAL A 257 25.61 5.50 -14.72
C VAL A 257 25.88 6.17 -13.37
N ALA A 258 26.86 7.06 -13.30
CA ALA A 258 27.11 7.86 -12.10
C ALA A 258 25.91 8.76 -11.77
N GLY A 259 25.29 9.38 -12.79
CA GLY A 259 24.12 10.25 -12.62
C GLY A 259 22.90 9.51 -12.10
N ILE A 260 22.55 8.36 -12.68
CA ILE A 260 21.45 7.51 -12.24
C ILE A 260 21.73 6.94 -10.86
N THR A 261 22.96 6.47 -10.61
CA THR A 261 23.35 5.91 -9.30
C THR A 261 23.28 6.97 -8.22
N ALA A 262 23.77 8.18 -8.50
CA ALA A 262 23.64 9.33 -7.60
C ALA A 262 22.16 9.68 -7.37
N ALA A 263 21.34 9.72 -8.42
CA ALA A 263 19.91 10.04 -8.29
C ALA A 263 19.14 8.99 -7.48
N LEU A 264 19.44 7.70 -7.68
CA LEU A 264 18.87 6.60 -6.90
C LEU A 264 19.32 6.67 -5.45
N CYS A 265 20.62 6.85 -5.18
CA CYS A 265 21.13 7.03 -3.82
C CYS A 265 20.50 8.23 -3.13
N GLY A 266 20.35 9.35 -3.84
CA GLY A 266 19.67 10.54 -3.36
C GLY A 266 18.20 10.27 -3.00
N THR A 267 17.49 9.56 -3.88
CA THR A 267 16.09 9.15 -3.64
C THR A 267 15.98 8.22 -2.44
N THR A 268 16.89 7.26 -2.29
CA THR A 268 16.93 6.32 -1.16
C THR A 268 17.24 7.04 0.16
N LEU A 269 18.18 7.98 0.16
CA LEU A 269 18.48 8.81 1.34
C LEU A 269 17.26 9.64 1.76
N LEU A 270 16.58 10.26 0.78
CA LEU A 270 15.35 11.02 1.04
C LEU A 270 14.20 10.14 1.54
N SER A 271 14.02 8.95 0.99
CA SER A 271 12.94 8.03 1.41
C SER A 271 13.18 7.45 2.80
N LEU A 272 14.44 7.20 3.17
CA LEU A 272 14.85 6.79 4.51
C LEU A 272 14.95 7.97 5.49
N ARG A 273 14.75 9.22 5.00
CA ARG A 273 14.94 10.47 5.76
C ARG A 273 16.33 10.62 6.37
N LEU A 274 17.34 10.01 5.76
CA LEU A 274 18.74 10.10 6.18
C LEU A 274 19.44 11.19 5.36
N PHE A 275 20.14 12.11 6.03
CA PHE A 275 20.96 13.15 5.38
C PHE A 275 20.24 13.90 4.25
N ILE A 276 19.06 14.46 4.56
CA ILE A 276 18.15 15.10 3.59
C ILE A 276 18.85 16.08 2.63
N PRO A 277 19.75 16.99 3.07
CA PRO A 277 20.45 17.90 2.15
C PRO A 277 21.31 17.16 1.12
N VAL A 278 22.02 16.10 1.54
CA VAL A 278 22.84 15.26 0.67
C VAL A 278 21.95 14.49 -0.31
N GLY A 279 20.81 13.98 0.17
CA GLY A 279 19.80 13.33 -0.66
C GLY A 279 19.31 14.21 -1.81
N PHE A 280 18.99 15.48 -1.52
CA PHE A 280 18.59 16.46 -2.55
C PHE A 280 19.72 16.78 -3.54
N VAL A 281 20.94 17.01 -3.06
CA VAL A 281 22.10 17.30 -3.93
C VAL A 281 22.37 16.13 -4.88
N LEU A 282 22.34 14.89 -4.39
CA LEU A 282 22.54 13.70 -5.19
C LEU A 282 21.39 13.45 -6.18
N LEU A 283 20.15 13.71 -5.77
CA LEU A 283 18.99 13.59 -6.65
C LEU A 283 19.04 14.62 -7.79
N ILE A 284 19.23 15.89 -7.48
CA ILE A 284 19.24 16.98 -8.46
C ILE A 284 20.49 16.87 -9.34
N GLY A 285 21.67 16.73 -8.72
CA GLY A 285 22.94 16.58 -9.41
C GLY A 285 22.98 15.33 -10.30
N GLY A 286 22.50 14.19 -9.80
CA GLY A 286 22.37 12.97 -10.58
C GLY A 286 21.40 13.12 -11.76
N SER A 287 20.27 13.79 -11.55
CA SER A 287 19.29 14.07 -12.62
C SER A 287 19.85 15.02 -13.70
N ILE A 288 20.55 16.08 -13.31
CA ILE A 288 21.19 17.03 -14.23
C ILE A 288 22.31 16.34 -15.01
N LEU A 289 23.17 15.55 -14.34
CA LEU A 289 24.23 14.79 -14.98
C LEU A 289 23.68 13.76 -15.98
N SER A 290 22.51 13.18 -15.68
CA SER A 290 21.79 12.29 -16.59
C SER A 290 21.18 13.03 -17.78
N ALA A 291 20.65 14.24 -17.55
CA ALA A 291 19.94 15.05 -18.54
C ALA A 291 20.88 15.84 -19.48
N ALA A 292 22.07 16.23 -19.01
CA ALA A 292 23.08 16.95 -19.78
C ALA A 292 23.83 16.06 -20.80
N SER A 293 23.50 14.76 -20.84
CA SER A 293 24.07 13.82 -21.79
C SER A 293 23.65 14.17 -23.24
N PRO A 294 24.59 14.22 -24.21
CA PRO A 294 24.35 14.73 -25.57
C PRO A 294 23.58 13.68 -26.41
N LEU A 295 22.26 13.78 -26.45
CA LEU A 295 21.40 12.63 -26.79
C LEU A 295 20.33 12.82 -27.87
N TRP A 296 20.29 13.95 -28.56
CA TRP A 296 19.19 14.22 -29.49
C TRP A 296 19.52 13.88 -30.94
N ASN A 297 19.83 12.62 -31.25
CA ASN A 297 19.76 12.19 -32.65
C ASN A 297 19.08 10.82 -32.82
N ARG A 298 17.93 10.87 -33.50
CA ARG A 298 17.02 9.75 -33.74
C ARG A 298 17.52 8.95 -34.94
N GLN A 299 17.89 7.68 -34.74
CA GLN A 299 17.54 6.63 -35.68
C GLN A 299 17.73 5.21 -35.10
N THR A 300 16.59 4.52 -35.07
CA THR A 300 16.36 3.08 -35.32
C THR A 300 17.04 2.03 -34.41
N ILE A 301 16.21 1.32 -33.62
CA ILE A 301 16.62 0.09 -32.90
C ILE A 301 15.61 -1.04 -33.14
N GLN A 302 15.95 -1.92 -34.07
CA GLN A 302 15.64 -3.35 -34.00
C GLN A 302 16.94 -4.06 -33.61
N GLY A 303 16.93 -5.00 -32.67
CA GLY A 303 18.17 -5.62 -32.22
C GLY A 303 18.01 -6.86 -31.35
N LYS A 304 18.71 -7.93 -31.76
CA LYS A 304 18.77 -9.33 -31.30
C LYS A 304 19.10 -9.55 -29.81
N PHE A 305 19.28 -8.49 -29.02
CA PHE A 305 19.71 -8.55 -27.62
C PHE A 305 18.57 -8.47 -26.60
N VAL A 306 17.32 -8.34 -27.04
CA VAL A 306 16.14 -8.28 -26.15
C VAL A 306 16.01 -9.56 -25.32
N VAL A 307 16.10 -10.70 -25.99
CA VAL A 307 15.90 -12.03 -25.40
C VAL A 307 16.98 -12.35 -24.35
N PRO A 308 18.29 -12.24 -24.63
CA PRO A 308 19.31 -12.53 -23.62
C PRO A 308 19.26 -11.58 -22.42
N ALA A 309 18.91 -10.31 -22.62
CA ALA A 309 18.72 -9.38 -21.51
C ALA A 309 17.53 -9.78 -20.61
N LEU A 310 16.42 -10.24 -21.21
CA LEU A 310 15.27 -10.73 -20.45
C LEU A 310 15.62 -11.99 -19.66
N ILE A 311 16.35 -12.92 -20.28
CA ILE A 311 16.84 -14.15 -19.62
C ILE A 311 17.74 -13.79 -18.42
N GLY A 312 18.66 -12.84 -18.59
CA GLY A 312 19.53 -12.38 -17.52
C GLY A 312 18.75 -11.79 -16.33
N ILE A 313 17.75 -10.94 -16.60
CA ILE A 313 16.89 -10.36 -15.54
C ILE A 313 16.12 -11.46 -14.81
N ILE A 314 15.53 -12.41 -15.53
CA ILE A 314 14.78 -13.53 -14.94
C ILE A 314 15.72 -14.40 -14.09
N ALA A 315 16.92 -14.70 -14.57
CA ALA A 315 17.91 -15.49 -13.82
C ALA A 315 18.32 -14.80 -12.52
N VAL A 316 18.62 -13.50 -12.56
CA VAL A 316 18.97 -12.73 -11.35
C VAL A 316 17.79 -12.66 -10.38
N ALA A 317 16.59 -12.37 -10.88
CA ALA A 317 15.38 -12.33 -10.04
C ALA A 317 15.12 -13.70 -9.37
N THR A 318 15.32 -14.78 -10.10
CA THR A 318 15.19 -16.16 -9.61
C THR A 318 16.22 -16.45 -8.52
N LEU A 319 17.50 -16.13 -8.76
CA LEU A 319 18.56 -16.31 -7.76
C LEU A 319 18.26 -15.55 -6.48
N VAL A 320 17.89 -14.27 -6.56
CA VAL A 320 17.55 -13.46 -5.39
C VAL A 320 16.31 -14.00 -4.67
N ARG A 321 15.31 -14.51 -5.41
CA ARG A 321 14.09 -15.09 -4.85
C ARG A 321 14.37 -16.34 -4.01
N PHE A 322 15.33 -17.16 -4.43
CA PHE A 322 15.66 -18.44 -3.78
C PHE A 322 16.88 -18.36 -2.86
N TYR A 323 17.65 -17.26 -2.90
CA TYR A 323 18.79 -17.06 -2.01
C TYR A 323 18.32 -17.04 -0.55
N HIS A 324 18.89 -17.93 0.26
CA HIS A 324 18.58 -18.06 1.69
C HIS A 324 17.14 -18.48 2.06
N LEU A 325 16.36 -19.04 1.12
CA LEU A 325 15.01 -19.52 1.45
C LEU A 325 15.00 -20.54 2.61
N GLY A 326 16.02 -21.41 2.68
CA GLY A 326 16.14 -22.43 3.73
C GLY A 326 16.64 -21.94 5.09
N SER A 327 17.10 -20.70 5.21
CA SER A 327 17.52 -20.13 6.50
C SER A 327 16.42 -19.30 7.18
N LEU A 328 15.27 -19.11 6.51
CA LEU A 328 14.14 -18.41 7.10
C LEU A 328 13.47 -19.32 8.14
N PRO A 329 13.12 -18.80 9.33
CA PRO A 329 12.36 -19.57 10.31
C PRO A 329 11.01 -19.99 9.71
N PHE A 330 10.64 -21.26 9.89
CA PHE A 330 9.34 -21.76 9.45
C PHE A 330 8.19 -21.00 10.10
N GLY A 331 7.18 -20.64 9.31
CA GLY A 331 5.97 -19.99 9.81
C GLY A 331 6.22 -18.57 10.29
N LEU A 332 7.15 -17.86 9.65
CA LEU A 332 7.42 -16.45 9.92
C LEU A 332 6.11 -15.64 9.80
N TRP A 333 5.24 -16.04 8.87
CA TRP A 333 3.96 -15.40 8.62
C TRP A 333 2.82 -16.32 9.05
N ARG A 334 1.73 -15.72 9.54
CA ARG A 334 0.58 -16.46 10.11
C ARG A 334 -0.07 -17.39 9.08
N ASP A 335 -0.16 -16.96 7.84
CA ASP A 335 -0.67 -17.73 6.71
C ASP A 335 0.28 -18.88 6.34
N GLU A 336 1.59 -18.62 6.26
CA GLU A 336 2.61 -19.65 6.04
C GLU A 336 2.55 -20.76 7.10
N ALA A 337 2.51 -20.40 8.39
CA ALA A 337 2.42 -21.37 9.49
C ALA A 337 1.15 -22.22 9.39
N ARG A 338 0.01 -21.60 9.06
CA ARG A 338 -1.26 -22.32 8.88
C ARG A 338 -1.22 -23.25 7.68
N PHE A 339 -0.61 -22.82 6.57
CA PHE A 339 -0.50 -23.62 5.36
C PHE A 339 0.38 -24.84 5.62
N GLY A 340 1.51 -24.64 6.32
CA GLY A 340 2.38 -25.71 6.78
C GLY A 340 1.66 -26.72 7.68
N ILE A 341 0.91 -26.26 8.69
CA ILE A 341 0.16 -27.14 9.60
C ILE A 341 -0.93 -27.93 8.84
N LEU A 342 -1.64 -27.29 7.91
CA LEU A 342 -2.67 -27.97 7.10
C LEU A 342 -2.04 -28.99 6.16
N ALA A 343 -0.95 -28.65 5.47
CA ALA A 343 -0.21 -29.56 4.62
C ALA A 343 0.33 -30.76 5.42
N GLN A 344 0.88 -30.51 6.61
CA GLN A 344 1.33 -31.56 7.53
C GLN A 344 0.18 -32.47 7.98
N ARG A 345 -1.01 -31.91 8.24
CA ARG A 345 -2.20 -32.71 8.60
C ARG A 345 -2.68 -33.57 7.44
N ILE A 346 -2.65 -33.05 6.21
CA ILE A 346 -2.97 -33.82 4.99
C ILE A 346 -1.99 -34.99 4.83
N LEU A 347 -0.70 -34.76 5.09
CA LEU A 347 0.33 -35.81 5.05
C LEU A 347 0.16 -36.86 6.15
N ALA A 348 -0.08 -36.42 7.39
CA ALA A 348 -0.11 -37.28 8.57
C ALA A 348 -1.40 -38.10 8.70
N ASP A 349 -2.53 -37.60 8.19
CA ASP A 349 -3.83 -38.23 8.32
C ASP A 349 -4.44 -38.52 6.93
N PRO A 350 -4.44 -39.79 6.48
CA PRO A 350 -5.04 -40.18 5.20
C PRO A 350 -6.53 -39.87 5.07
N THR A 351 -7.25 -39.77 6.20
CA THR A 351 -8.69 -39.48 6.24
C THR A 351 -8.98 -37.98 6.15
N PHE A 352 -7.98 -37.13 6.43
CA PHE A 352 -8.10 -35.68 6.31
C PHE A 352 -7.85 -35.25 4.85
N ARG A 353 -8.94 -35.20 4.08
CA ARG A 353 -8.95 -34.78 2.66
C ARG A 353 -9.92 -33.63 2.44
N PRO A 354 -9.61 -32.42 2.97
CA PRO A 354 -10.50 -31.28 2.78
C PRO A 354 -10.61 -30.95 1.30
N ILE A 355 -11.82 -30.59 0.87
CA ILE A 355 -12.05 -29.97 -0.45
C ILE A 355 -11.94 -28.44 -0.33
N TYR A 356 -12.27 -27.92 0.86
CA TYR A 356 -12.27 -26.50 1.20
C TYR A 356 -11.88 -26.29 2.65
N VAL A 357 -11.18 -25.18 2.96
CA VAL A 357 -10.75 -24.84 4.32
C VAL A 357 -11.43 -23.54 4.78
N PRO A 358 -12.56 -23.63 5.51
CA PRO A 358 -13.37 -22.47 5.92
C PRO A 358 -12.79 -21.71 7.14
N ALA A 359 -11.78 -22.26 7.82
CA ALA A 359 -11.28 -21.69 9.07
C ALA A 359 -10.26 -20.55 8.83
N GLY A 360 -10.75 -19.41 8.34
CA GLY A 360 -10.01 -18.14 8.33
C GLY A 360 -8.96 -17.99 7.23
N VAL A 361 -9.06 -18.80 6.17
CA VAL A 361 -8.33 -18.57 4.92
C VAL A 361 -9.30 -18.54 3.73
N ASP A 362 -10.37 -19.34 3.76
CA ASP A 362 -11.41 -19.39 2.72
C ASP A 362 -10.86 -19.75 1.32
N TYR A 363 -9.94 -20.73 1.27
CA TYR A 363 -9.32 -21.22 0.03
C TYR A 363 -9.74 -22.66 -0.34
N PRO A 364 -9.79 -22.97 -1.65
CA PRO A 364 -9.88 -24.35 -2.13
C PRO A 364 -8.62 -25.14 -1.75
N ALA A 365 -8.79 -26.44 -1.51
CA ALA A 365 -7.74 -27.22 -0.86
C ALA A 365 -6.52 -27.56 -1.76
N LEU A 366 -6.60 -27.27 -3.06
CA LEU A 366 -5.60 -27.65 -4.07
C LEU A 366 -4.18 -27.19 -3.72
N LEU A 367 -4.03 -25.96 -3.22
CA LEU A 367 -2.72 -25.42 -2.85
C LEU A 367 -2.09 -26.19 -1.68
N PHE A 368 -2.89 -26.67 -0.72
CA PHE A 368 -2.37 -27.41 0.42
C PHE A 368 -1.89 -28.81 0.02
N TYR A 369 -2.53 -29.45 -0.98
CA TYR A 369 -2.01 -30.69 -1.56
C TYR A 369 -0.68 -30.47 -2.27
N LEU A 370 -0.55 -29.39 -3.04
CA LEU A 370 0.74 -29.04 -3.67
C LEU A 370 1.84 -28.78 -2.64
N THR A 371 1.49 -28.16 -1.52
CA THR A 371 2.44 -27.88 -0.42
C THR A 371 2.79 -29.13 0.39
N ALA A 372 1.96 -30.17 0.32
CA ALA A 372 2.12 -31.43 1.03
C ALA A 372 2.98 -32.46 0.26
N ILE A 373 3.31 -32.21 -1.01
CA ILE A 373 4.20 -33.06 -1.83
C ILE A 373 5.59 -32.45 -1.81
#